data_AF-A0A2V8LU00-F1
#
_entry.id   AF-A0A2V8LU00-F1
#
_cell.length_a   1.000
_cell.length_b   1.000
_cell.length_c   1.000
_cell.angle_alpha   90.00
_cell.angle_beta   90.00
_cell.angle_gamma   90.00
#
_symmetry.space_group_name_H-M   'P 1'
#
loop_
_entity.id
_entity.type
_entity.pdbx_description
1 polymer ?
#
loop_
_entity_poly.entity_id
_entity_poly.type
_entity_poly.pdbx_seq_one_letter_code
_entity_poly.pdbx_strand_id
1 'polypeptide(L)'
;MITVAGVVTQFKFMNPHAMMFMDVTDDSGKVVNWVVEFAGRLNLSGVGWTAESIKAGERITVIGNPTHTGSQRMFFKKIVRADGTELLPAAPQRLTAVEEERRQRALQRNQQK
;
A
#
# COMPACT_ATOMS: atom_id res chain seq x y z
N MET A 1 -14.95 8.21 0.97
CA MET A 1 -14.08 7.05 1.29
C MET A 1 -14.86 6.06 2.12
N ILE A 2 -14.49 4.78 2.06
CA ILE A 2 -15.07 3.70 2.84
C ILE A 2 -13.94 2.89 3.50
N THR A 3 -14.31 2.14 4.53
CA THR A 3 -13.43 1.21 5.24
C THR A 3 -13.94 -0.20 5.03
N VAL A 4 -13.06 -1.11 4.62
CA VAL A 4 -13.39 -2.50 4.30
C VAL A 4 -12.39 -3.40 5.01
N ALA A 5 -12.87 -4.31 5.85
CA ALA A 5 -12.03 -5.28 6.56
C ALA A 5 -12.28 -6.69 6.03
N GLY A 6 -11.21 -7.42 5.72
CA GLY A 6 -11.34 -8.74 5.11
C GLY A 6 -10.04 -9.53 5.14
N VAL A 7 -10.09 -10.72 4.55
CA VAL A 7 -8.93 -11.61 4.40
C VAL A 7 -8.42 -11.50 2.97
N VAL A 8 -7.13 -11.25 2.79
CA VAL A 8 -6.51 -11.19 1.47
C VAL A 8 -6.53 -12.58 0.85
N THR A 9 -7.08 -12.70 -0.35
CA THR A 9 -7.05 -13.94 -1.13
C THR A 9 -5.89 -13.94 -2.11
N GLN A 10 -5.55 -12.78 -2.68
CA GLN A 10 -4.44 -12.65 -3.62
C GLN A 10 -3.90 -11.23 -3.67
N PHE A 11 -2.58 -11.08 -3.80
CA PHE A 11 -1.93 -9.82 -4.13
C PHE A 11 -1.15 -9.96 -5.44
N LYS A 12 -1.52 -9.16 -6.45
CA LYS A 12 -0.85 -9.07 -7.74
C LYS A 12 0.00 -7.82 -7.78
N PHE A 13 1.29 -7.97 -7.49
CA PHE A 13 2.27 -6.90 -7.55
C PHE A 13 2.79 -6.68 -8.97
N MET A 14 1.95 -6.10 -9.82
CA MET A 14 2.20 -5.95 -11.27
C MET A 14 2.14 -4.49 -11.75
N ASN A 15 2.48 -4.30 -13.02
CA ASN A 15 2.40 -3.03 -13.74
C ASN A 15 1.39 -3.20 -14.90
N PRO A 16 0.50 -2.24 -15.22
CA PRO A 16 0.46 -0.82 -14.80
C PRO A 16 -0.15 -0.54 -13.41
N HIS A 17 -0.96 -1.44 -12.87
CA HIS A 17 -1.58 -1.30 -11.55
C HIS A 17 -1.44 -2.60 -10.76
N ALA A 18 -0.96 -2.51 -9.52
CA ALA A 18 -1.06 -3.63 -8.60
C ALA A 18 -2.52 -3.76 -8.11
N MET A 19 -2.92 -4.99 -7.83
CA MET A 19 -4.28 -5.32 -7.39
C MET A 19 -4.23 -6.28 -6.20
N MET A 20 -5.15 -6.11 -5.27
CA MET A 20 -5.37 -7.03 -4.17
C MET A 20 -6.81 -7.49 -4.16
N PHE A 21 -7.01 -8.77 -3.91
CA PHE A 21 -8.32 -9.40 -3.80
C PHE A 21 -8.53 -9.76 -2.34
N MET A 22 -9.72 -9.50 -1.84
CA MET A 22 -10.08 -9.73 -0.45
C MET A 22 -11.46 -10.35 -0.33
N ASP A 23 -11.61 -11.28 0.61
CA ASP A 23 -12.91 -11.78 1.04
C ASP A 23 -13.36 -11.00 2.27
N VAL A 24 -14.51 -10.34 2.14
CA VAL A 24 -15.09 -9.44 3.13
C VAL A 24 -16.43 -9.98 3.53
N THR A 25 -16.64 -10.17 4.83
CA THR A 25 -17.94 -10.53 5.36
C THR A 25 -18.78 -9.26 5.51
N ASP A 26 -19.91 -9.19 4.82
CA ASP A 26 -20.86 -8.09 4.96
C ASP A 26 -21.73 -8.24 6.23
N ASP A 27 -22.57 -7.24 6.50
CA ASP A 27 -23.45 -7.22 7.67
C ASP A 27 -24.50 -8.36 7.67
N SER A 28 -24.74 -8.98 6.51
CA SER A 28 -25.63 -10.15 6.38
C SER A 28 -24.91 -11.47 6.66
N GLY A 29 -23.61 -11.44 6.93
CA GLY A 29 -22.77 -12.62 7.10
C GLY A 29 -22.33 -13.26 5.79
N LYS A 30 -22.64 -12.65 4.64
CA LYS A 30 -22.24 -13.16 3.33
C LYS A 30 -20.83 -12.68 3.00
N VAL A 31 -20.04 -13.58 2.43
CA VAL A 31 -18.71 -13.25 1.92
C VAL A 31 -18.85 -12.64 0.52
N VAL A 32 -18.33 -11.43 0.36
CA VAL A 32 -18.22 -10.71 -0.91
C VAL A 32 -16.76 -10.48 -1.26
N ASN A 33 -16.41 -10.65 -2.53
CA ASN A 33 -15.05 -10.44 -3.00
C ASN A 33 -14.84 -8.97 -3.36
N TRP A 34 -13.84 -8.36 -2.74
CA TRP A 34 -13.41 -6.98 -2.98
C TRP A 34 -12.12 -6.95 -3.80
N VAL A 35 -12.06 -6.01 -4.74
CA VAL A 35 -10.84 -5.67 -5.46
C VAL A 35 -10.34 -4.31 -4.98
N VAL A 36 -9.11 -4.28 -4.51
CA VAL A 36 -8.43 -3.05 -4.13
C VAL A 36 -7.35 -2.77 -5.15
N GLU A 37 -7.43 -1.60 -5.78
CA GLU A 37 -6.47 -1.13 -6.77
C GLU A 37 -5.44 -0.21 -6.14
N PHE A 38 -4.22 -0.29 -6.67
CA PHE A 38 -3.05 0.46 -6.20
C PHE A 38 -2.36 1.20 -7.35
N ALA A 39 -1.33 1.96 -7.00
CA ALA A 39 -0.34 2.40 -7.97
C ALA A 39 0.38 1.20 -8.60
N GLY A 40 1.02 1.40 -9.75
CA GLY A 40 1.83 0.36 -10.39
C GLY A 40 3.03 -0.06 -9.56
N ARG A 41 3.50 -1.29 -9.81
CA ARG A 41 4.70 -1.88 -9.18
C ARG A 41 5.87 -0.90 -9.07
N LEU A 42 6.18 -0.14 -10.12
CA LEU A 42 7.32 0.79 -10.11
C LEU A 42 7.18 1.88 -9.04
N ASN A 43 5.98 2.43 -8.87
CA ASN A 43 5.70 3.45 -7.85
C ASN A 43 5.71 2.83 -6.45
N LEU A 44 5.09 1.67 -6.29
CA LEU A 44 5.05 0.95 -5.02
C LEU A 44 6.45 0.51 -4.56
N SER A 45 7.28 -0.03 -5.45
CA SER A 45 8.67 -0.35 -5.12
C SER A 45 9.50 0.88 -4.77
N GLY A 46 9.18 2.05 -5.33
CA GLY A 46 9.80 3.33 -4.95
C GLY A 46 9.51 3.74 -3.49
N VAL A 47 8.44 3.22 -2.90
CA VAL A 47 8.04 3.41 -1.49
C VAL A 47 8.23 2.14 -0.66
N GLY A 48 9.15 1.25 -1.08
CA GLY A 48 9.57 0.09 -0.29
C GLY A 48 8.63 -1.11 -0.32
N TRP A 49 7.61 -1.12 -1.18
CA TRP A 49 6.73 -2.29 -1.33
C TRP A 49 7.34 -3.34 -2.25
N THR A 50 7.09 -4.60 -1.92
CA THR A 50 7.50 -5.79 -2.67
C THR A 50 6.29 -6.71 -2.88
N ALA A 51 6.48 -7.80 -3.63
CA ALA A 51 5.41 -8.79 -3.83
C ALA A 51 4.98 -9.48 -2.51
N GLU A 52 5.85 -9.44 -1.51
CA GLU A 52 5.67 -10.05 -0.19
C GLU A 52 5.12 -9.06 0.85
N SER A 53 4.92 -7.78 0.50
CA SER A 53 4.38 -6.77 1.43
C SER A 53 2.98 -7.11 1.91
N ILE A 54 2.21 -7.83 1.11
CA ILE A 54 0.87 -8.32 1.46
C ILE A 54 0.83 -9.82 1.17
N LYS A 55 0.44 -10.61 2.16
CA LYS A 55 0.33 -12.07 2.01
C LYS A 55 -1.12 -12.49 1.89
N ALA A 56 -1.36 -13.51 1.07
CA ALA A 56 -2.65 -14.20 1.09
C ALA A 56 -2.87 -14.84 2.47
N GLY A 57 -4.12 -14.82 2.95
CA GLY A 57 -4.52 -15.24 4.30
C GLY A 57 -4.41 -14.16 5.36
N GLU A 58 -3.81 -13.00 5.06
CA GLU A 58 -3.66 -11.91 6.01
C GLU A 58 -4.99 -11.16 6.20
N ARG A 59 -5.37 -10.86 7.44
CA ARG A 59 -6.51 -10.01 7.74
C ARG A 59 -6.05 -8.56 7.76
N ILE A 60 -6.66 -7.74 6.90
CA ILE A 60 -6.33 -6.32 6.78
C ILE A 60 -7.59 -5.48 6.68
N THR A 61 -7.47 -4.22 7.08
CA THR A 61 -8.47 -3.19 6.94
C THR A 61 -7.98 -2.17 5.93
N VAL A 62 -8.74 -1.96 4.86
CA VAL A 62 -8.43 -1.04 3.78
C VAL A 62 -9.37 0.15 3.85
N ILE A 63 -8.79 1.34 3.83
CA ILE A 63 -9.52 2.60 3.72
C ILE A 63 -9.21 3.18 2.35
N GLY A 64 -10.24 3.59 1.61
CA GLY A 64 -10.05 4.07 0.25
C GLY A 64 -11.30 4.61 -0.41
N ASN A 65 -11.19 4.94 -1.68
CA ASN A 65 -12.26 5.52 -2.47
C ASN A 65 -12.95 4.41 -3.28
N PRO A 66 -14.25 4.15 -3.04
CA PRO A 66 -14.98 3.17 -3.83
C PRO A 66 -15.21 3.69 -5.25
N THR A 67 -15.50 2.76 -6.17
CA THR A 67 -15.99 3.13 -7.50
C THR A 67 -17.35 3.82 -7.43
N HIS A 68 -17.61 4.75 -8.36
CA HIS A 68 -18.91 5.42 -8.47
C HIS A 68 -20.04 4.48 -8.91
N THR A 69 -19.71 3.32 -9.48
CA THR A 69 -20.66 2.35 -10.05
C THR A 69 -21.19 1.35 -9.03
N GLY A 70 -20.78 1.44 -7.76
CA GLY A 70 -21.25 0.54 -6.69
C GLY A 70 -20.66 -0.87 -6.74
N SER A 71 -19.70 -1.14 -7.62
CA SER A 71 -18.97 -2.41 -7.62
C SER A 71 -18.09 -2.53 -6.36
N GLN A 72 -17.81 -3.75 -5.88
CA GLN A 72 -16.88 -4.02 -4.76
C GLN A 72 -15.43 -3.77 -5.17
N ARG A 73 -15.15 -2.57 -5.64
CA ARG A 73 -13.86 -2.09 -6.07
C ARG A 73 -13.55 -0.74 -5.46
N MET A 74 -12.31 -0.56 -5.05
CA MET A 74 -11.85 0.69 -4.47
C MET A 74 -10.38 0.96 -4.78
N PHE A 75 -10.02 2.24 -4.83
CA PHE A 75 -8.63 2.67 -4.84
C PHE A 75 -8.16 2.90 -3.40
N PHE A 76 -7.05 2.27 -3.01
CA PHE A 76 -6.56 2.36 -1.64
C PHE A 76 -6.09 3.78 -1.27
N LYS A 77 -6.22 4.13 0.01
CA LYS A 77 -5.61 5.31 0.62
C LYS A 77 -4.74 4.93 1.81
N LYS A 78 -5.20 3.96 2.59
CA LYS A 78 -4.51 3.47 3.80
C LYS A 78 -4.85 2.01 4.02
N ILE A 79 -3.86 1.24 4.47
CA ILE A 79 -4.05 -0.16 4.87
C ILE A 79 -3.54 -0.32 6.29
N VAL A 80 -4.33 -1.00 7.12
CA VAL A 80 -4.03 -1.33 8.50
C VAL A 80 -4.08 -2.84 8.64
N ARG A 81 -3.00 -3.43 9.12
CA ARG A 81 -2.92 -4.87 9.40
C ARG A 81 -3.64 -5.23 10.70
N ALA A 82 -3.86 -6.52 10.92
CA ALA A 82 -4.47 -7.02 12.16
C ALA A 82 -3.67 -6.68 13.44
N ASP A 83 -2.36 -6.52 13.34
CA ASP A 83 -1.48 -6.10 14.43
C ASP A 83 -1.53 -4.58 14.70
N GLY A 84 -2.33 -3.84 13.94
CA GLY A 84 -2.41 -2.37 13.98
C GLY A 84 -1.32 -1.67 13.17
N THR A 85 -0.38 -2.42 12.56
CA THR A 85 0.67 -1.84 11.73
C THR A 85 0.08 -1.27 10.45
N GLU A 86 0.37 -0.01 10.19
CA GLU A 86 -0.05 0.65 8.96
C GLU A 86 0.91 0.30 7.82
N LEU A 87 0.35 -0.24 6.74
CA LEU A 87 1.01 -0.31 5.45
C LEU A 87 0.90 1.08 4.80
N LEU A 88 1.73 2.00 5.26
CA LEU A 88 1.92 3.27 4.59
C LEU A 88 2.64 3.03 3.25
N PRO A 89 2.41 3.86 2.22
CA PRO A 89 3.48 4.06 1.25
C PRO A 89 4.66 4.57 2.05
N ALA A 90 5.69 3.73 2.27
CA ALA A 90 6.82 4.17 3.08
C ALA A 90 7.35 5.45 2.42
N ALA A 91 7.53 6.50 3.22
CA ALA A 91 8.04 7.78 2.76
C ALA A 91 9.17 7.55 1.74
N PRO A 92 9.31 8.37 0.68
CA PRO A 92 10.29 8.14 -0.36
C PRO A 92 11.70 8.06 0.23
N GLN A 93 12.15 6.83 0.54
CA GLN A 93 13.47 6.56 1.13
C GLN A 93 14.57 7.07 0.19
N ARG A 94 14.27 7.08 -1.11
CA ARG A 94 15.15 7.62 -2.13
C ARG A 94 15.33 9.14 -2.02
N LEU A 95 14.31 9.91 -1.64
CA LEU A 95 14.46 11.37 -1.48
C LEU A 95 15.27 11.67 -0.20
N THR A 96 14.96 10.99 0.90
CA THR A 96 15.68 11.18 2.17
C THR A 96 17.15 10.78 2.06
N ALA A 97 17.46 9.62 1.47
CA ALA A 97 18.83 9.16 1.30
C ALA A 97 19.66 10.07 0.38
N VAL A 98 19.07 10.55 -0.74
CA VAL A 98 19.76 11.47 -1.65
C VAL A 98 19.97 12.84 -1.00
N GLU A 99 19.01 13.34 -0.22
CA GLU A 99 19.14 14.59 0.52
C GLU A 99 20.18 14.48 1.66
N GLU A 100 20.21 13.36 2.38
CA GLU A 100 21.21 13.05 3.39
C GLU A 100 22.62 12.96 2.77
N GLU A 101 22.79 12.25 1.66
CA GLU A 101 24.06 12.20 0.94
C GLU A 101 24.51 13.59 0.47
N ARG A 102 23.61 14.40 -0.08
CA ARG A 102 23.91 15.78 -0.48
C ARG A 102 24.31 16.64 0.72
N ARG A 103 23.63 16.49 1.85
CA ARG A 103 23.94 17.19 3.11
C ARG A 103 25.30 16.77 3.66
N GLN A 104 25.61 15.48 3.66
CA GLN A 104 26.90 14.96 4.10
C GLN A 104 28.06 15.45 3.22
N ARG A 105 27.89 15.43 1.89
CA ARG A 105 28.88 15.99 0.95
C ARG A 105 29.12 17.48 1.18
N ALA A 106 28.07 18.25 1.47
CA ALA A 106 28.19 19.68 1.77
C ALA A 106 28.94 19.93 3.09
N LEU A 107 28.70 19.12 4.12
CA LEU A 107 29.41 19.20 5.41
C LEU A 107 30.90 18.83 5.27
N GLN A 108 31.21 17.75 4.55
CA GLN A 108 32.60 17.35 4.29
C GLN A 108 33.38 18.43 3.54
N ARG A 109 32.75 19.09 2.56
CA ARG A 109 33.38 20.19 1.80
C ARG A 109 33.69 21.42 2.66
N ASN A 110 32.90 21.68 3.70
CA ASN A 110 33.12 22.80 4.62
C ASN A 110 34.15 22.49 5.72
N GLN A 111 34.43 21.22 6.01
CA GLN A 111 35.45 20.80 6.98
C GLN A 111 36.86 20.70 6.38
N GLN A 112 36.98 20.71 5.05
CA GLN A 112 38.26 20.66 4.32
C GLN A 112 38.79 22.06 3.91
N LYS A 113 38.20 23.14 4.44
CA LYS A 113 38.68 24.52 4.33
C LYS A 113 39.19 25.01 5.67
#